data_AF-A0A844Z941-F1
#
_entry.id   AF-A0A844Z941-F1
#
_cell.length_a   1.000
_cell.length_b   1.000
_cell.length_c   1.000
_cell.angle_alpha   90.00
_cell.angle_beta   90.00
_cell.angle_gamma   90.00
#
_symmetry.space_group_name_H-M   'P 1'
#
loop_
_entity.id
_entity.type
_entity.pdbx_description
1 polymer ?
#
loop_
_entity_poly.entity_id
_entity_poly.type
_entity_poly.pdbx_seq_one_letter_code
_entity_poly.pdbx_strand_id
1 'polypeptide(L)'
;MVQRSAGQPYRNGPVSSKPLGKLERGANSWLQKHGFAVKDETLWAEALTHGSTGEDRDYQRLEFLGDRVLGLTIAHWLFEQNRGQEGALAQRLNALVSKTACATAAREISASKHIRLGKQARDDGAAESENVLGDIMESLLGASFIESGFDATEALIRNLWAPQVDGTAGKNKHPKSALQEWAAGNQRRPPRYSLIDRSGPDHKASFTVRVEVHNVGEAEATASSKQDAETNAAKNFMERFG
;
A
#
# COMPACT_ATOMS: atom_id res chain seq x y z
N MET A 1 -36.11 -25.48 -17.33
CA MET A 1 -35.00 -26.24 -16.72
C MET A 1 -33.99 -26.51 -17.83
N VAL A 2 -32.99 -25.63 -17.99
CA VAL A 2 -31.94 -25.76 -19.02
C VAL A 2 -30.63 -25.94 -18.28
N GLN A 3 -30.05 -27.13 -18.38
CA GLN A 3 -28.77 -27.49 -17.78
C GLN A 3 -27.66 -26.64 -18.43
N ARG A 4 -26.93 -25.85 -17.63
CA ARG A 4 -25.67 -25.24 -18.05
C ARG A 4 -24.55 -26.22 -17.74
N SER A 5 -23.90 -26.71 -18.79
CA SER A 5 -22.74 -27.60 -18.70
C SER A 5 -21.53 -26.86 -18.08
N ALA A 6 -20.76 -27.60 -17.31
CA ALA A 6 -19.58 -27.16 -16.57
C ALA A 6 -18.53 -26.47 -17.47
N GLY A 7 -17.88 -25.47 -16.88
CA GLY A 7 -16.96 -24.54 -17.53
C GLY A 7 -15.80 -25.19 -18.27
N GLN A 8 -15.64 -24.77 -19.53
CA GLN A 8 -14.36 -24.88 -20.21
C GLN A 8 -13.43 -23.77 -19.68
N PRO A 9 -12.13 -24.05 -19.47
CA PRO A 9 -11.18 -23.00 -19.11
C PRO A 9 -11.09 -21.99 -20.24
N TYR A 10 -11.07 -20.70 -19.90
CA TYR A 10 -10.79 -19.61 -20.82
C TYR A 10 -9.44 -19.88 -21.52
N ARG A 11 -9.47 -20.27 -22.80
CA ARG A 11 -8.28 -20.40 -23.62
C ARG A 11 -7.80 -19.00 -24.00
N ASN A 12 -6.68 -18.57 -23.42
CA ASN A 12 -5.91 -17.44 -23.93
C ASN A 12 -5.51 -17.74 -25.39
N GLY A 13 -5.94 -16.89 -26.34
CA GLY A 13 -5.43 -16.91 -27.71
C GLY A 13 -3.95 -16.53 -27.73
N PRO A 14 -3.16 -17.02 -28.70
CA PRO A 14 -1.72 -16.78 -28.71
C PRO A 14 -1.46 -15.34 -29.16
N VAL A 15 -1.04 -14.48 -28.23
CA VAL A 15 -0.27 -13.28 -28.59
C VAL A 15 1.10 -13.79 -29.01
N SER A 16 1.32 -13.85 -30.33
CA SER A 16 2.60 -14.21 -30.93
C SER A 16 3.63 -13.13 -30.60
N SER A 17 4.37 -13.31 -29.52
CA SER A 17 5.58 -12.54 -29.17
C SER A 17 6.70 -13.50 -28.79
N LYS A 18 7.95 -13.10 -29.04
CA LYS A 18 9.12 -13.90 -28.66
C LYS A 18 9.02 -14.23 -27.17
N PRO A 19 9.29 -15.49 -26.76
CA PRO A 19 9.26 -15.84 -25.35
C PRO A 19 10.35 -15.04 -24.63
N LEU A 20 9.96 -14.37 -23.54
CA LEU A 20 10.92 -13.80 -22.59
C LEU A 20 11.91 -14.90 -22.16
N GLY A 21 13.16 -14.51 -21.96
CA GLY A 21 14.16 -15.40 -21.36
C GLY A 21 13.70 -15.96 -20.02
N LYS A 22 14.20 -17.14 -19.65
CA LYS A 22 13.91 -17.77 -18.35
C LYS A 22 14.29 -16.84 -17.18
N LEU A 23 13.66 -17.05 -16.03
CA LEU A 23 13.99 -16.36 -14.77
C LEU A 23 15.50 -16.34 -14.53
N GLU A 24 16.01 -15.17 -14.11
CA GLU A 24 17.42 -15.04 -13.74
C GLU A 24 17.77 -15.97 -12.56
N ARG A 25 19.04 -16.39 -12.48
CA ARG A 25 19.50 -17.32 -11.44
C ARG A 25 19.15 -16.79 -10.05
N GLY A 26 18.46 -17.63 -9.27
CA GLY A 26 18.05 -17.33 -7.89
C GLY A 26 16.67 -16.67 -7.76
N ALA A 27 16.08 -16.13 -8.82
CA ALA A 27 14.75 -15.51 -8.77
C ALA A 27 13.66 -16.54 -8.43
N ASN A 28 13.72 -17.75 -8.99
CA ASN A 28 12.77 -18.82 -8.68
C ASN A 28 12.82 -19.20 -7.17
N SER A 29 14.02 -19.44 -6.64
CA SER A 29 14.18 -19.75 -5.21
C SER A 29 13.77 -18.60 -4.30
N TRP A 30 14.00 -17.35 -4.73
CA TRP A 30 13.54 -16.16 -4.02
C TRP A 30 12.01 -16.07 -3.99
N LEU A 31 11.34 -16.23 -5.14
CA LEU A 31 9.88 -16.26 -5.23
C LEU A 31 9.27 -17.31 -4.29
N GLN A 32 9.78 -18.55 -4.36
CA GLN A 32 9.29 -19.64 -3.51
C GLN A 32 9.51 -19.37 -2.01
N LYS A 33 10.65 -18.76 -1.64
CA LYS A 33 10.92 -18.37 -0.25
C LYS A 33 9.89 -17.39 0.29
N HIS A 34 9.33 -16.53 -0.57
CA HIS A 34 8.30 -15.56 -0.20
C HIS A 34 6.86 -16.05 -0.46
N GLY A 35 6.68 -17.35 -0.71
CA GLY A 35 5.35 -17.98 -0.80
C GLY A 35 4.72 -17.94 -2.19
N PHE A 36 5.44 -17.47 -3.21
CA PHE A 36 4.96 -17.53 -4.59
C PHE A 36 5.17 -18.94 -5.16
N ALA A 37 4.10 -19.54 -5.70
CA ALA A 37 4.21 -20.77 -6.45
C ALA A 37 4.73 -20.45 -7.86
N VAL A 38 5.80 -21.12 -8.30
CA VAL A 38 6.40 -20.88 -9.63
C VAL A 38 6.23 -22.15 -10.46
N LYS A 39 5.23 -22.19 -11.36
CA LYS A 39 5.05 -23.30 -12.31
C LYS A 39 5.42 -22.87 -13.72
N ASP A 40 5.07 -21.65 -14.12
CA ASP A 40 5.48 -21.05 -15.39
C ASP A 40 6.52 -19.94 -15.19
N GLU A 41 7.81 -20.27 -15.33
CA GLU A 41 8.90 -19.29 -15.18
C GLU A 41 8.77 -18.10 -16.15
N THR A 42 8.08 -18.24 -17.29
CA THR A 42 7.95 -17.14 -18.24
C THR A 42 6.98 -16.07 -17.75
N LEU A 43 5.93 -16.45 -17.02
CA LEU A 43 4.99 -15.54 -16.37
C LEU A 43 5.71 -14.70 -15.30
N TRP A 44 6.56 -15.33 -14.49
CA TRP A 44 7.32 -14.63 -13.45
C TRP A 44 8.46 -13.79 -14.02
N ALA A 45 9.05 -14.19 -15.15
CA ALA A 45 10.00 -13.36 -15.88
C ALA A 45 9.31 -12.10 -16.43
N GLU A 46 8.09 -12.23 -16.98
CA GLU A 46 7.24 -11.10 -17.40
C GLU A 46 6.94 -10.18 -16.21
N ALA A 47 6.55 -10.76 -15.07
CA ALA A 47 6.22 -10.01 -13.87
C ALA A 47 7.37 -9.15 -13.33
N LEU A 48 8.61 -9.53 -13.60
CA LEU A 48 9.83 -8.86 -13.16
C LEU A 48 10.47 -7.98 -14.25
N THR A 49 9.88 -7.91 -15.45
CA THR A 49 10.44 -7.16 -16.58
C THR A 49 9.80 -5.78 -16.69
N HIS A 50 10.61 -4.74 -16.52
CA HIS A 50 10.21 -3.36 -16.73
C HIS A 50 10.33 -2.97 -18.20
N GLY A 51 9.40 -2.14 -18.71
CA GLY A 51 9.34 -1.76 -20.13
C GLY A 51 10.60 -1.08 -20.71
N SER A 52 11.49 -0.58 -19.85
CA SER A 52 12.80 -0.03 -20.26
C SER A 52 13.75 -1.06 -20.90
N THR A 53 13.47 -2.36 -20.77
CA THR A 53 14.22 -3.42 -21.48
C THR A 53 13.95 -3.42 -22.99
N GLY A 54 12.80 -2.88 -23.42
CA GLY A 54 12.35 -2.96 -24.81
C GLY A 54 11.86 -4.35 -25.23
N GLU A 55 11.59 -5.25 -24.28
CA GLU A 55 10.99 -6.56 -24.54
C GLU A 55 9.52 -6.43 -24.95
N ASP A 56 9.01 -7.37 -25.76
CA ASP A 56 7.61 -7.36 -26.22
C ASP A 56 6.59 -7.51 -25.07
N ARG A 57 7.02 -8.06 -23.93
CA ARG A 57 6.20 -8.26 -22.74
C ARG A 57 6.92 -7.68 -21.52
N ASP A 58 6.15 -6.95 -20.73
CA ASP A 58 6.57 -6.36 -19.47
C ASP A 58 5.47 -6.57 -18.42
N TYR A 59 5.69 -6.05 -17.22
CA TYR A 59 4.81 -6.27 -16.09
C TYR A 59 3.43 -5.59 -16.19
N GLN A 60 3.20 -4.67 -17.12
CA GLN A 60 2.08 -3.71 -17.04
C GLN A 60 0.70 -4.37 -16.99
N ARG A 61 0.52 -5.48 -17.73
CA ARG A 61 -0.76 -6.22 -17.73
C ARG A 61 -0.98 -6.97 -16.43
N LEU A 62 0.10 -7.46 -15.80
CA LEU A 62 0.05 -8.16 -14.52
C LEU A 62 -0.14 -7.16 -13.39
N GLU A 63 0.54 -6.01 -13.43
CA GLU A 63 0.34 -4.86 -12.52
C GLU A 63 -1.15 -4.47 -12.49
N PHE A 64 -1.73 -4.21 -13.66
CA PHE A 64 -3.16 -3.87 -13.76
C PHE A 64 -4.05 -4.89 -13.05
N LEU A 65 -3.80 -6.18 -13.24
CA LEU A 65 -4.59 -7.23 -12.62
C LEU A 65 -4.35 -7.31 -11.10
N GLY A 66 -3.07 -7.26 -10.71
CA GLY A 66 -2.63 -7.41 -9.33
C GLY A 66 -3.11 -6.30 -8.41
N ASP A 67 -3.16 -5.05 -8.88
CA ASP A 67 -3.74 -3.94 -8.12
C ASP A 67 -5.20 -4.22 -7.75
N ARG A 68 -6.03 -4.74 -8.67
CA ARG A 68 -7.43 -5.07 -8.35
C ARG A 68 -7.55 -6.26 -7.40
N VAL A 69 -6.68 -7.25 -7.52
CA VAL A 69 -6.64 -8.40 -6.61
C VAL A 69 -6.24 -7.95 -5.20
N LEU A 70 -5.24 -7.07 -5.08
CA LEU A 70 -4.84 -6.44 -3.84
C LEU A 70 -5.98 -5.59 -3.25
N GLY A 71 -6.59 -4.73 -4.06
CA GLY A 71 -7.72 -3.89 -3.68
C GLY A 71 -8.88 -4.68 -3.08
N LEU A 72 -9.31 -5.75 -3.74
CA LEU A 72 -10.38 -6.61 -3.23
C LEU A 72 -9.97 -7.32 -1.93
N THR A 73 -8.75 -7.85 -1.87
CA THR A 73 -8.24 -8.55 -0.68
C THR A 73 -8.20 -7.64 0.55
N ILE A 74 -7.65 -6.43 0.40
CA ILE A 74 -7.55 -5.48 1.51
C ILE A 74 -8.93 -4.95 1.90
N ALA A 75 -9.83 -4.69 0.94
CA ALA A 75 -11.20 -4.29 1.24
C ALA A 75 -11.94 -5.38 2.04
N HIS A 76 -11.80 -6.64 1.63
CA HIS A 76 -12.37 -7.79 2.32
C HIS A 76 -11.81 -7.92 3.74
N TRP A 77 -10.48 -7.85 3.89
CA TRP A 77 -9.82 -7.95 5.18
C TRP A 77 -10.23 -6.81 6.15
N LEU A 78 -10.31 -5.58 5.66
CA LEU A 78 -10.77 -4.44 6.46
C LEU A 78 -12.23 -4.58 6.89
N PHE A 79 -13.09 -5.12 6.03
CA PHE A 79 -14.49 -5.40 6.35
C PHE A 79 -14.63 -6.46 7.46
N GLU A 80 -13.78 -7.50 7.45
CA GLU A 80 -13.78 -8.52 8.52
C GLU A 80 -13.32 -7.97 9.87
N GLN A 81 -12.30 -7.12 9.89
CA GLN A 81 -11.69 -6.62 11.13
C GLN A 81 -12.45 -5.44 11.76
N ASN A 82 -13.11 -4.60 10.96
CA ASN A 82 -13.51 -3.26 11.39
C ASN A 82 -15.01 -2.99 11.19
N ARG A 83 -15.66 -2.47 12.25
CA ARG A 83 -17.05 -1.96 12.20
C ARG A 83 -17.13 -0.45 11.89
N GLY A 84 -16.03 0.14 11.44
CA GLY A 84 -15.95 1.56 11.08
C GLY A 84 -16.90 1.95 9.95
N GLN A 85 -17.24 3.23 9.87
CA GLN A 85 -18.05 3.76 8.77
C GLN A 85 -17.29 3.66 7.44
N GLU A 86 -18.03 3.60 6.33
CA GLU A 86 -17.51 3.43 4.96
C GLU A 86 -16.32 4.35 4.64
N GLY A 87 -16.41 5.64 4.99
CA GLY A 87 -15.34 6.60 4.72
C GLY A 87 -14.00 6.25 5.39
N ALA A 88 -14.03 5.71 6.62
CA ALA A 88 -12.83 5.28 7.32
C ALA A 88 -12.22 4.02 6.69
N LEU A 89 -13.07 3.10 6.21
CA LEU A 89 -12.63 1.91 5.49
C LEU A 89 -11.99 2.29 4.16
N ALA A 90 -12.62 3.18 3.39
CA ALA A 90 -12.09 3.67 2.11
C ALA A 90 -10.73 4.36 2.27
N GLN A 91 -10.57 5.18 3.31
CA GLN A 91 -9.29 5.83 3.58
C GLN A 91 -8.19 4.81 3.92
N ARG A 92 -8.49 3.84 4.78
CA ARG A 92 -7.51 2.81 5.19
C ARG A 92 -7.17 1.88 4.02
N LEU A 93 -8.14 1.54 3.18
CA LEU A 93 -7.93 0.83 1.93
C LEU A 93 -6.94 1.59 1.03
N ASN A 94 -7.22 2.86 0.72
CA ASN A 94 -6.36 3.68 -0.14
C ASN A 94 -4.92 3.78 0.38
N ALA A 95 -4.71 3.83 1.69
CA ALA A 95 -3.38 3.84 2.28
C ALA A 95 -2.65 2.51 2.08
N LEU A 96 -3.33 1.39 2.32
CA LEU A 96 -2.77 0.05 2.26
C LEU A 96 -2.53 -0.46 0.83
N VAL A 97 -3.26 0.06 -0.15
CA VAL A 97 -3.06 -0.27 -1.58
C VAL A 97 -2.32 0.84 -2.33
N SER A 98 -1.76 1.81 -1.60
CA SER A 98 -1.00 2.89 -2.22
C SER A 98 0.31 2.37 -2.80
N LYS A 99 0.83 3.08 -3.80
CA LYS A 99 2.14 2.82 -4.40
C LYS A 99 3.27 2.74 -3.37
N THR A 100 3.22 3.60 -2.35
CA THR A 100 4.16 3.58 -1.23
C THR A 100 4.05 2.30 -0.39
N ALA A 101 2.84 1.79 -0.13
CA ALA A 101 2.62 0.53 0.58
C ALA A 101 3.10 -0.68 -0.23
N CYS A 102 2.79 -0.70 -1.53
CA CYS A 102 3.29 -1.72 -2.47
C CYS A 102 4.82 -1.72 -2.54
N ALA A 103 5.45 -0.55 -2.66
CA ALA A 103 6.90 -0.42 -2.67
C ALA A 103 7.53 -0.83 -1.32
N THR A 104 6.85 -0.60 -0.20
CA THR A 104 7.30 -1.07 1.11
C THR A 104 7.33 -2.60 1.16
N ALA A 105 6.24 -3.26 0.76
CA ALA A 105 6.19 -4.73 0.66
C ALA A 105 7.27 -5.28 -0.30
N ALA A 106 7.48 -4.63 -1.44
CA ALA A 106 8.52 -4.98 -2.41
C ALA A 106 9.93 -4.96 -1.78
N ARG A 107 10.23 -3.95 -0.95
CA ARG A 107 11.52 -3.81 -0.26
C ARG A 107 11.69 -4.86 0.83
N GLU A 108 10.63 -5.18 1.58
CA GLU A 108 10.66 -6.22 2.62
C GLU A 108 11.05 -7.58 2.04
N ILE A 109 10.59 -7.89 0.82
CA ILE A 109 10.98 -9.10 0.11
C ILE A 109 12.26 -8.93 -0.73
N SER A 110 12.95 -7.78 -0.70
CA SER A 110 14.14 -7.50 -1.52
C SER A 110 13.93 -7.64 -3.04
N ALA A 111 12.75 -7.25 -3.54
CA ALA A 111 12.38 -7.40 -4.96
C ALA A 111 13.34 -6.66 -5.92
N SER A 112 13.93 -5.53 -5.50
CA SER A 112 14.80 -4.69 -6.34
C SER A 112 15.94 -5.45 -7.02
N LYS A 113 16.45 -6.50 -6.37
CA LYS A 113 17.55 -7.35 -6.85
C LYS A 113 17.18 -8.26 -8.02
N HIS A 114 15.88 -8.42 -8.28
CA HIS A 114 15.34 -9.35 -9.27
C HIS A 114 14.67 -8.64 -10.45
N ILE A 115 14.58 -7.30 -10.42
CA ILE A 115 13.95 -6.52 -11.48
C ILE A 115 14.85 -6.46 -12.71
N ARG A 116 14.29 -6.83 -13.85
CA ARG A 116 14.96 -6.76 -15.15
C ARG A 116 14.75 -5.37 -15.74
N LEU A 117 15.84 -4.59 -15.76
CA LEU A 117 15.88 -3.23 -16.27
C LEU A 117 16.84 -3.11 -17.46
N GLY A 118 16.45 -2.28 -18.43
CA GLY A 118 17.37 -1.76 -19.45
C GLY A 118 18.50 -0.94 -18.83
N LYS A 119 19.61 -0.78 -19.57
CA LYS A 119 20.84 -0.15 -19.07
C LYS A 119 20.61 1.23 -18.46
N GLN A 120 19.95 2.12 -19.20
CA GLN A 120 19.72 3.51 -18.76
C GLN A 120 18.92 3.57 -17.45
N ALA A 121 17.79 2.85 -17.38
CA ALA A 121 16.96 2.82 -16.18
C ALA A 121 17.69 2.24 -14.96
N ARG A 122 18.59 1.28 -15.17
CA ARG A 122 19.43 0.73 -14.11
C ARG A 122 20.42 1.77 -13.60
N ASP A 123 21.08 2.48 -14.50
CA ASP A 123 22.04 3.54 -14.18
C ASP A 123 21.35 4.71 -13.45
N ASP A 124 20.08 4.99 -13.78
CA ASP A 124 19.23 6.00 -13.13
C ASP A 124 18.64 5.55 -11.78
N GLY A 125 18.95 4.33 -11.33
CA GLY A 125 18.49 3.81 -10.03
C GLY A 125 17.03 3.37 -9.97
N ALA A 126 16.42 3.05 -11.12
CA ALA A 126 14.99 2.71 -11.20
C ALA A 126 14.59 1.51 -10.31
N ALA A 127 15.51 0.56 -10.07
CA ALA A 127 15.28 -0.62 -9.21
C ALA A 127 14.88 -0.27 -7.77
N GLU A 128 15.31 0.90 -7.27
CA GLU A 128 15.03 1.37 -5.91
C GLU A 128 13.91 2.43 -5.88
N SER A 129 13.44 2.86 -7.06
CA SER A 129 12.40 3.87 -7.16
C SER A 129 11.07 3.33 -6.63
N GLU A 130 10.34 4.18 -5.91
CA GLU A 130 9.03 3.82 -5.36
C GLU A 130 8.04 3.41 -6.45
N ASN A 131 8.08 4.09 -7.59
CA ASN A 131 7.20 3.77 -8.72
C ASN A 131 7.41 2.34 -9.23
N VAL A 132 8.65 1.97 -9.55
CA VAL A 132 8.93 0.64 -10.11
C VAL A 132 8.71 -0.45 -9.07
N LEU A 133 9.09 -0.22 -7.81
CA LEU A 133 8.88 -1.21 -6.75
C LEU A 133 7.40 -1.47 -6.48
N GLY A 134 6.56 -0.42 -6.51
CA GLY A 134 5.11 -0.57 -6.39
C GLY A 134 4.53 -1.41 -7.51
N ASP A 135 4.85 -1.07 -8.77
CA ASP A 135 4.32 -1.78 -9.94
C ASP A 135 4.77 -3.24 -9.98
N ILE A 136 6.03 -3.50 -9.62
CA ILE A 136 6.57 -4.86 -9.54
C ILE A 136 5.82 -5.66 -8.48
N MET A 137 5.54 -5.08 -7.32
CA MET A 137 4.79 -5.79 -6.29
C MET A 137 3.39 -6.17 -6.76
N GLU A 138 2.66 -5.22 -7.37
CA GLU A 138 1.35 -5.48 -7.96
C GLU A 138 1.43 -6.55 -9.04
N SER A 139 2.41 -6.45 -9.93
CA SER A 139 2.66 -7.45 -10.96
C SER A 139 2.90 -8.86 -10.42
N LEU A 140 3.68 -9.02 -9.36
CA LEU A 140 3.90 -10.30 -8.70
C LEU A 140 2.59 -10.88 -8.13
N LEU A 141 1.70 -10.03 -7.60
CA LEU A 141 0.37 -10.45 -7.16
C LEU A 141 -0.51 -10.84 -8.35
N GLY A 142 -0.43 -10.12 -9.47
CA GLY A 142 -1.09 -10.48 -10.73
C GLY A 142 -0.64 -11.84 -11.27
N ALA A 143 0.67 -12.10 -11.26
CA ALA A 143 1.24 -13.39 -11.64
C ALA A 143 0.78 -14.51 -10.69
N SER A 144 0.78 -14.26 -9.38
CA SER A 144 0.25 -15.19 -8.37
C SER A 144 -1.20 -15.57 -8.66
N PHE A 145 -2.03 -14.59 -9.00
CA PHE A 145 -3.44 -14.82 -9.32
C PHE A 145 -3.62 -15.70 -10.56
N ILE A 146 -2.85 -15.46 -11.62
CA ILE A 146 -2.90 -16.28 -12.85
C ILE A 146 -2.42 -17.72 -12.58
N GLU A 147 -1.37 -17.87 -11.77
CA GLU A 147 -0.73 -19.17 -11.50
C GLU A 147 -1.50 -20.02 -10.47
N SER A 148 -2.10 -19.38 -9.47
CA SER A 148 -2.60 -20.02 -8.24
C SER A 148 -4.06 -19.72 -7.91
N GLY A 149 -4.70 -18.76 -8.59
CA GLY A 149 -6.08 -18.35 -8.33
C GLY A 149 -6.25 -17.47 -7.10
N PHE A 150 -7.47 -16.95 -6.91
CA PHE A 150 -7.76 -15.90 -5.92
C PHE A 150 -7.44 -16.33 -4.48
N ASP A 151 -7.96 -17.46 -4.01
CA ASP A 151 -7.83 -17.87 -2.60
C ASP A 151 -6.37 -17.99 -2.14
N ALA A 152 -5.51 -18.56 -2.99
CA ALA A 152 -4.08 -18.68 -2.71
C ALA A 152 -3.39 -17.32 -2.70
N THR A 153 -3.74 -16.44 -3.64
CA THR A 153 -3.21 -15.08 -3.71
C THR A 153 -3.71 -14.22 -2.55
N GLU A 154 -4.96 -14.37 -2.10
CA GLU A 154 -5.51 -13.67 -0.93
C GLU A 154 -4.72 -14.03 0.32
N ALA A 155 -4.47 -15.32 0.56
CA ALA A 155 -3.67 -15.78 1.69
C ALA A 155 -2.24 -15.24 1.65
N LEU A 156 -1.63 -15.20 0.47
CA LEU A 156 -0.31 -14.61 0.26
C LEU A 156 -0.29 -13.11 0.58
N ILE A 157 -1.25 -12.35 0.04
CA ILE A 157 -1.38 -10.91 0.29
C ILE A 157 -1.53 -10.67 1.79
N ARG A 158 -2.40 -11.42 2.48
CA ARG A 158 -2.60 -11.26 3.93
C ARG A 158 -1.30 -11.43 4.71
N ASN A 159 -0.48 -12.41 4.34
CA ASN A 159 0.83 -12.61 4.98
C ASN A 159 1.81 -11.46 4.69
N LEU A 160 1.89 -10.99 3.44
CA LEU A 160 2.78 -9.90 3.04
C LEU A 160 2.33 -8.54 3.60
N TRP A 161 1.03 -8.32 3.78
CA TRP A 161 0.46 -7.06 4.27
C TRP A 161 0.22 -7.02 5.78
N ALA A 162 0.33 -8.14 6.50
CA ALA A 162 0.14 -8.18 7.96
C ALA A 162 0.94 -7.09 8.71
N PRO A 163 2.24 -6.85 8.42
CA PRO A 163 2.98 -5.78 9.08
C PRO A 163 2.39 -4.38 8.84
N GLN A 164 1.77 -4.15 7.69
CA GLN A 164 1.18 -2.84 7.32
C GLN A 164 -0.25 -2.68 7.85
N VAL A 165 -1.02 -3.77 7.89
CA VAL A 165 -2.41 -3.80 8.37
C VAL A 165 -2.46 -3.79 9.90
N ASP A 166 -1.64 -4.60 10.54
CA ASP A 166 -1.54 -4.72 12.00
C ASP A 166 -0.61 -3.64 12.59
N GLY A 167 0.38 -3.20 11.80
CA GLY A 167 1.19 -2.04 12.13
C GLY A 167 0.40 -0.74 12.03
N THR A 168 0.89 0.29 12.71
CA THR A 168 0.30 1.63 12.67
C THR A 168 0.44 2.32 11.30
N ALA A 169 0.91 1.64 10.24
CA ALA A 169 1.17 2.20 8.91
C ALA A 169 -0.11 2.74 8.22
N GLY A 170 -1.30 2.23 8.59
CA GLY A 170 -2.59 2.83 8.21
C GLY A 170 -3.02 4.06 9.02
N LYS A 171 -2.25 4.49 10.03
CA LYS A 171 -2.50 5.68 10.87
C LYS A 171 -1.70 6.92 10.45
N ASN A 172 -0.95 6.86 9.35
CA ASN A 172 -0.14 7.98 8.88
C ASN A 172 -0.95 9.02 8.08
N LYS A 173 -2.13 9.40 8.59
CA LYS A 173 -2.72 10.68 8.19
C LYS A 173 -2.18 11.73 9.13
N HIS A 174 -1.72 12.86 8.61
CA HIS A 174 -1.27 13.98 9.45
C HIS A 174 -2.38 14.28 10.49
N PRO A 175 -2.09 14.22 11.80
CA PRO A 175 -3.11 14.26 12.86
C PRO A 175 -4.14 15.39 12.74
N LYS A 176 -3.72 16.56 12.23
CA LYS A 176 -4.65 17.69 11.98
C LYS A 176 -5.69 17.38 10.90
N SER A 177 -5.29 16.74 9.81
CA SER A 177 -6.18 16.34 8.72
C SER A 177 -7.11 15.21 9.17
N ALA A 178 -6.60 14.28 9.99
CA ALA A 178 -7.42 13.19 10.54
C ALA A 178 -8.53 13.75 11.44
N LEU A 179 -8.17 14.70 12.31
CA LEU A 179 -9.12 15.35 13.20
C LEU A 179 -10.13 16.22 12.46
N GLN A 180 -9.72 16.91 11.39
CA GLN A 180 -10.62 17.72 10.58
C GLN A 180 -11.67 16.88 9.86
N GLU A 181 -11.28 15.75 9.30
CA GLU A 181 -12.22 14.83 8.64
C GLU A 181 -13.11 14.11 9.64
N TRP A 182 -12.57 13.68 10.78
CA TRP A 182 -13.36 13.13 11.86
C TRP A 182 -14.45 14.10 12.32
N ALA A 183 -14.11 15.39 12.48
CA ALA A 183 -15.08 16.42 12.82
C ALA A 183 -16.15 16.58 11.74
N ALA A 184 -15.76 16.63 10.46
CA ALA A 184 -16.69 16.74 9.34
C ALA A 184 -17.63 15.52 9.24
N GLY A 185 -17.09 14.30 9.36
CA GLY A 185 -17.86 13.05 9.30
C GLY A 185 -18.85 12.90 10.45
N ASN A 186 -18.54 13.46 11.62
CA ASN A 186 -19.44 13.47 12.77
C ASN A 186 -20.36 14.72 12.83
N GLN A 187 -20.48 15.48 11.74
CA GLN A 187 -21.27 16.71 11.64
C GLN A 187 -20.92 17.74 12.73
N ARG A 188 -19.65 17.80 13.11
CA ARG A 188 -19.11 18.74 14.10
C ARG A 188 -18.49 19.94 13.42
N ARG A 189 -18.31 21.01 14.20
CA ARG A 189 -17.53 22.17 13.75
C ARG A 189 -16.06 21.78 13.58
N PRO A 190 -15.33 22.42 12.65
CA PRO A 190 -13.91 22.16 12.47
C PRO A 190 -13.11 22.37 13.77
N PRO A 191 -12.00 21.64 13.96
CA PRO A 191 -11.15 21.77 15.14
C PRO A 191 -10.52 23.16 15.20
N ARG A 192 -10.48 23.75 16.40
CA ARG A 192 -9.87 25.06 16.62
C ARG A 192 -8.60 24.91 17.45
N TYR A 193 -7.51 25.51 16.97
CA TYR A 193 -6.22 25.49 17.64
C TYR A 193 -5.93 26.83 18.31
N SER A 194 -5.40 26.80 19.52
CA SER A 194 -4.99 27.99 20.28
C SER A 194 -3.62 27.77 20.93
N LEU A 195 -2.75 28.78 20.84
CA LEU A 195 -1.47 28.78 21.56
C LEU A 195 -1.75 29.19 23.00
N ILE A 196 -1.46 28.29 23.94
CA ILE A 196 -1.71 28.47 25.37
C ILE A 196 -0.50 29.06 26.08
N ASP A 197 0.69 28.56 25.74
CA ASP A 197 1.95 29.04 26.33
C ASP A 197 3.08 29.02 25.31
N ARG A 198 4.01 29.97 25.49
CA ARG A 198 5.33 29.94 24.85
C ARG A 198 6.37 30.27 25.91
N SER A 199 7.26 29.31 26.16
CA SER A 199 8.30 29.43 27.18
C SER A 199 9.68 29.08 26.62
N GLY A 200 10.73 29.49 27.33
CA GLY A 200 12.12 29.26 26.94
C GLY A 200 12.72 30.32 26.00
N PRO A 201 14.06 30.39 25.92
CA PRO A 201 14.77 31.30 25.01
C PRO A 201 14.58 30.89 23.55
N ASP A 202 14.79 31.79 22.58
CA ASP A 202 14.45 31.53 21.17
C ASP A 202 15.09 30.26 20.57
N HIS A 203 16.32 29.93 20.97
CA HIS A 203 17.03 28.72 20.53
C HIS A 203 16.58 27.43 21.26
N LYS A 204 15.66 27.54 22.22
CA LYS A 204 15.09 26.44 23.00
C LYS A 204 13.63 26.75 23.39
N ALA A 205 12.88 27.31 22.44
CA ALA A 205 11.49 27.67 22.64
C ALA A 205 10.63 26.42 22.76
N SER A 206 9.63 26.48 23.64
CA SER A 206 8.61 25.46 23.83
C SER A 206 7.25 26.10 23.62
N PHE A 207 6.39 25.45 22.85
CA PHE A 207 5.06 25.92 22.48
C PHE A 207 4.04 24.92 22.99
N THR A 208 3.11 25.38 23.83
CA THR A 208 1.97 24.57 24.28
C THR A 208 0.74 25.00 23.50
N VAL A 209 0.13 24.06 22.78
CA VAL A 209 -1.03 24.29 21.95
C VAL A 209 -2.18 23.43 22.43
N ARG A 210 -3.38 24.01 22.43
CA ARG A 210 -4.64 23.31 22.64
C ARG A 210 -5.41 23.18 21.32
N VAL A 211 -6.03 22.02 21.12
CA VAL A 211 -7.06 21.81 20.11
C VAL A 211 -8.40 21.53 20.79
N GLU A 212 -9.46 22.17 20.30
CA GLU A 212 -10.83 21.95 20.76
C GLU A 212 -11.76 21.61 19.59
N VAL A 213 -12.76 20.75 19.84
CA VAL A 213 -13.89 20.54 18.93
C VAL A 213 -15.17 20.81 19.72
N HIS A 214 -15.99 21.72 19.20
CA HIS A 214 -17.19 22.20 19.88
C HIS A 214 -18.15 21.05 20.24
N ASN A 215 -18.60 21.01 21.50
CA ASN A 215 -19.44 19.97 22.08
C ASN A 215 -18.84 18.55 22.02
N VAL A 216 -17.51 18.44 22.02
CA VAL A 216 -16.79 17.17 22.13
C VAL A 216 -15.77 17.23 23.26
N GLY A 217 -14.83 18.17 23.22
CA GLY A 217 -13.78 18.28 24.22
C GLY A 217 -12.59 19.13 23.77
N GLU A 218 -11.48 19.00 24.50
CA GLU A 218 -10.20 19.63 24.20
C GLU A 218 -9.01 18.73 24.58
N ALA A 219 -7.88 18.93 23.90
CA ALA A 219 -6.61 18.27 24.21
C ALA A 219 -5.43 19.23 23.97
N GLU A 220 -4.34 19.01 24.68
CA GLU A 220 -3.14 19.86 24.62
C GLU A 220 -1.88 19.06 24.32
N ALA A 221 -0.89 19.72 23.72
CA ALA A 221 0.45 19.19 23.61
C ALA A 221 1.49 20.31 23.55
N THR A 222 2.71 19.97 23.98
CA THR A 222 3.86 20.88 24.00
C THR A 222 4.95 20.35 23.07
N ALA A 223 5.56 21.23 22.26
CA ALA A 223 6.66 20.87 21.36
C ALA A 223 7.63 22.04 21.11
N SER A 224 8.76 21.76 20.44
CA SER A 224 9.78 22.76 20.08
C SER A 224 9.36 23.71 18.96
N SER A 225 8.28 23.40 18.24
CA SER A 225 7.67 24.29 17.25
C SER A 225 6.16 24.36 17.46
N LYS A 226 5.55 25.48 17.07
CA LYS A 226 4.08 25.64 17.10
C LYS A 226 3.39 24.58 16.23
N GLN A 227 3.96 24.27 15.06
CA GLN A 227 3.36 23.33 14.13
C GLN A 227 3.33 21.91 14.70
N ASP A 228 4.43 21.47 15.34
CA ASP A 228 4.52 20.17 16.00
C ASP A 228 3.61 20.09 17.22
N ALA A 229 3.49 21.18 17.99
CA ALA A 229 2.59 21.26 19.14
C ALA A 229 1.13 21.11 18.71
N GLU A 230 0.71 21.79 17.63
CA GLU A 230 -0.61 21.61 17.03
C GLU A 230 -0.81 20.16 16.53
N THR A 231 0.18 19.55 15.89
CA THR A 231 0.10 18.16 15.40
C THR A 231 -0.06 17.17 16.54
N ASN A 232 0.70 17.34 17.62
CA ASN A 232 0.62 16.49 18.79
C ASN A 232 -0.71 16.70 19.55
N ALA A 233 -1.21 17.93 19.63
CA ALA A 233 -2.51 18.21 20.24
C ALA A 233 -3.65 17.52 19.47
N ALA A 234 -3.61 17.57 18.14
CA ALA A 234 -4.57 16.87 17.28
C ALA A 234 -4.51 15.35 17.48
N LYS A 235 -3.32 14.78 17.63
CA LYS A 235 -3.11 13.36 17.94
C LYS A 235 -3.72 13.01 19.30
N ASN A 236 -3.40 13.77 20.34
CA ASN A 236 -3.93 13.55 21.70
C ASN A 236 -5.45 13.65 21.75
N PHE A 237 -6.04 14.56 20.96
CA PHE A 237 -7.49 14.66 20.84
C PHE A 237 -8.10 13.39 20.23
N MET A 238 -7.56 12.95 19.09
CA MET A 238 -8.02 11.75 18.40
C MET A 238 -7.85 10.48 19.26
N GLU A 239 -6.82 10.41 20.11
CA GLU A 239 -6.65 9.29 21.04
C GLU A 239 -7.69 9.28 22.18
N ARG A 240 -8.22 10.45 22.57
CA ARG A 240 -9.20 10.58 23.66
C ARG A 240 -10.65 10.52 23.19
N PHE A 241 -10.94 11.08 22.03
CA PHE A 241 -12.31 11.35 21.55
C PHE A 241 -12.58 10.80 20.14
N GLY A 242 -11.54 10.35 19.44
CA GLY A 242 -11.60 9.89 18.04
C GLY A 242 -12.24 8.53 17.86
#